data_AF-A0A8T5SS56-F1
#
_entry.id   AF-A0A8T5SS56-F1
#
_cell.length_a   1.000
_cell.length_b   1.000
_cell.length_c   1.000
_cell.angle_alpha   90.00
_cell.angle_beta   90.00
_cell.angle_gamma   90.00
#
_symmetry.space_group_name_H-M   'P 1'
#
loop_
_entity.id
_entity.type
_entity.pdbx_description
1 polymer ?
#
loop_
_entity_poly.entity_id
_entity_poly.type
_entity_poly.pdbx_seq_one_letter_code
_entity_poly.pdbx_strand_id
1 'polypeptide(L)'
;MLKIKTEFDEIVRVYNLARNDFKHLVGATPENYRVLLFVDPDLHVSVNRVVEITGTPQAILTAEQITHLKSARINDFLPTGKETIYNSLPTLIYLSAPSYELNKEEEFTLRVMFIHAFAHAYMNEKTESNSARTLSRLYQIDIVLKELMTNNVFQLNKESADGHAWAWQYFQDLIGVIRLFTESNVEDFYTPPEIARKYTLFNNFSIEAINYLSERAKVSRKKHLHELIDEGFAHYVQAKGIEYLVESGDYEFKKSDEDKEPKLPNELKAFLAPPIGEFSLAVIKRLARKIENEEELFNKLFSYKSDYELLEEFTWDEVKDMLAVNKNLHSEGVVNKWHSSKSRWTDIWSVYAYGWRIIEEYTRKIHRKKFSTFGQLQDDKPRIESKGYVKVDQKKVYVFEVNDNGIGIDQLVILHNHMALYRDDFKTILPAFADVIVFKKIGGIHVSTLFAVHKTKHQPLSPYNLPVVTRAVQVTKRKDAYQFDLDEESEDKVDVSDVDYTYLRKLTQPQRGAIAYLIKEGMFEL
;
A
#
# COMPACT_ATOMS: atom_id res chain seq x y z
N MET A 1 -16.15 -10.57 32.71
CA MET A 1 -15.06 -9.60 32.98
C MET A 1 -13.99 -10.13 33.94
N LEU A 2 -14.29 -10.90 34.99
CA LEU A 2 -13.25 -11.44 35.90
C LEU A 2 -12.36 -12.56 35.30
N LYS A 3 -12.83 -13.33 34.30
CA LYS A 3 -12.02 -14.38 33.62
C LYS A 3 -10.96 -13.85 32.63
N ILE A 4 -11.28 -12.77 31.92
CA ILE A 4 -10.38 -12.16 30.92
C ILE A 4 -9.11 -11.59 31.57
N LYS A 5 -9.19 -11.18 32.85
CA LYS A 5 -8.06 -10.58 33.56
C LYS A 5 -6.96 -11.59 33.85
N THR A 6 -7.33 -12.82 34.24
CA THR A 6 -6.40 -13.93 34.50
C THR A 6 -5.77 -14.52 33.23
N GLU A 7 -6.40 -14.34 32.06
CA GLU A 7 -5.98 -14.99 30.80
C GLU A 7 -4.79 -14.27 30.10
N PHE A 8 -4.44 -13.05 30.51
CA PHE A 8 -3.36 -12.26 29.89
C PHE A 8 -2.29 -11.78 30.87
N ASP A 9 -2.30 -12.26 32.11
CA ASP A 9 -1.37 -11.81 33.17
C ASP A 9 0.10 -12.07 32.79
N GLU A 10 0.40 -13.20 32.13
CA GLU A 10 1.76 -13.49 31.65
C GLU A 10 2.22 -12.51 30.57
N ILE A 11 1.36 -12.18 29.60
CA ILE A 11 1.66 -11.20 28.55
C ILE A 11 1.91 -9.82 29.16
N VAL A 12 1.07 -9.40 30.11
CA VAL A 12 1.23 -8.12 30.81
C VAL A 12 2.52 -8.09 31.61
N ARG A 13 2.91 -9.21 32.26
CA ARG A 13 4.21 -9.34 32.92
C ARG A 13 5.36 -9.15 31.94
N VAL A 14 5.34 -9.85 30.79
CA VAL A 14 6.39 -9.75 29.76
C VAL A 14 6.48 -8.33 29.19
N TYR A 15 5.33 -7.69 28.93
CA TYR A 15 5.26 -6.30 28.50
C TYR A 15 5.96 -5.36 29.50
N ASN A 16 5.68 -5.51 30.81
CA ASN A 16 6.29 -4.68 31.84
C ASN A 16 7.80 -4.91 31.98
N LEU A 17 8.25 -6.17 31.83
CA LEU A 17 9.68 -6.50 31.79
C LEU A 17 10.36 -5.85 30.58
N ALA A 18 9.82 -6.04 29.38
CA ALA A 18 10.34 -5.44 28.15
C ALA A 18 10.43 -3.90 28.25
N ARG A 19 9.46 -3.26 28.91
CA ARG A 19 9.49 -1.80 29.12
C ARG A 19 10.63 -1.38 30.06
N ASN A 20 10.91 -2.15 31.10
CA ASN A 20 12.04 -1.91 31.99
C ASN A 20 13.38 -2.13 31.28
N ASP A 21 13.49 -3.19 30.46
CA ASP A 21 14.69 -3.46 29.67
C ASP A 21 14.94 -2.34 28.67
N PHE A 22 13.90 -1.92 27.96
CA PHE A 22 13.99 -0.81 27.02
C PHE A 22 14.49 0.47 27.71
N LYS A 23 13.96 0.77 28.90
CA LYS A 23 14.44 1.90 29.72
C LYS A 23 15.92 1.77 30.08
N HIS A 24 16.38 0.56 30.40
CA HIS A 24 17.78 0.31 30.71
C HIS A 24 18.67 0.50 29.46
N LEU A 25 18.22 0.01 28.30
CA LEU A 25 18.96 0.06 27.03
C LEU A 25 19.02 1.49 26.45
N VAL A 26 17.94 2.26 26.55
CA VAL A 26 17.77 3.54 25.84
C VAL A 26 17.75 4.74 26.79
N GLY A 27 17.62 4.51 28.11
CA GLY A 27 17.55 5.55 29.15
C GLY A 27 16.14 6.08 29.45
N ALA A 28 15.18 5.84 28.54
CA ALA A 28 13.79 6.28 28.68
C ALA A 28 12.82 5.26 28.04
N THR A 29 11.52 5.43 28.28
CA THR A 29 10.46 4.64 27.64
C THR A 29 9.59 5.51 26.74
N PRO A 30 9.07 4.98 25.62
CA PRO A 30 8.03 5.66 24.86
C PRO A 30 6.75 5.77 25.70
N GLU A 31 5.96 6.81 25.44
CA GLU A 31 4.72 7.12 26.18
C GLU A 31 3.48 7.25 25.26
N ASN A 32 3.67 7.38 23.96
CA ASN A 32 2.62 7.67 22.97
C ASN A 32 2.46 6.52 21.97
N TYR A 33 2.00 5.37 22.46
CA TYR A 33 1.66 4.21 21.64
C TYR A 33 0.44 3.46 22.17
N ARG A 34 -0.10 2.56 21.35
CA ARG A 34 -1.19 1.66 21.68
C ARG A 34 -0.85 0.25 21.23
N VAL A 35 -1.05 -0.73 22.09
CA VAL A 35 -0.90 -2.15 21.78
C VAL A 35 -2.27 -2.78 21.60
N LEU A 36 -2.48 -3.43 20.46
CA LEU A 36 -3.66 -4.23 20.17
C LEU A 36 -3.24 -5.69 20.03
N LEU A 37 -3.74 -6.52 20.94
CA LEU A 37 -3.54 -7.97 20.95
C LEU A 37 -4.70 -8.66 20.24
N PHE A 38 -4.41 -9.45 19.21
CA PHE A 38 -5.40 -10.24 18.48
C PHE A 38 -5.42 -11.67 19.01
N VAL A 39 -6.55 -12.07 19.60
CA VAL A 39 -6.77 -13.49 19.98
C VAL A 39 -6.78 -14.41 18.76
N ASP A 40 -7.19 -13.88 17.60
CA ASP A 40 -7.16 -14.56 16.31
C ASP A 40 -6.00 -14.03 15.44
N PRO A 41 -4.91 -14.80 15.25
CA PRO A 41 -3.76 -14.40 14.44
C PRO A 41 -4.13 -14.09 12.97
N ASP A 42 -5.19 -14.67 12.41
CA ASP A 42 -5.59 -14.41 11.02
C ASP A 42 -6.08 -12.97 10.82
N LEU A 43 -6.69 -12.39 11.87
CA LEU A 43 -7.07 -10.98 11.88
C LEU A 43 -5.84 -10.08 11.88
N HIS A 44 -4.79 -10.44 12.63
CA HIS A 44 -3.55 -9.70 12.65
C HIS A 44 -2.84 -9.71 11.28
N VAL A 45 -2.68 -10.89 10.66
CA VAL A 45 -2.08 -11.02 9.31
C VAL A 45 -2.82 -10.15 8.29
N SER A 46 -4.12 -10.01 8.46
CA SER A 46 -4.94 -9.17 7.59
C SER A 46 -4.65 -7.69 7.75
N VAL A 47 -4.49 -7.21 8.99
CA VAL A 47 -4.11 -5.83 9.26
C VAL A 47 -2.74 -5.53 8.66
N ASN A 48 -1.77 -6.42 8.83
CA ASN A 48 -0.43 -6.28 8.24
C ASN A 48 -0.53 -5.98 6.74
N ARG A 49 -1.21 -6.85 5.99
CA ARG A 49 -1.28 -6.71 4.54
C ARG A 49 -2.10 -5.51 4.08
N VAL A 50 -3.12 -5.12 4.85
CA VAL A 50 -3.85 -3.86 4.59
C VAL A 50 -2.89 -2.68 4.67
N VAL A 51 -2.05 -2.63 5.72
CA VAL A 51 -1.02 -1.60 5.89
C VAL A 51 -0.01 -1.64 4.75
N GLU A 52 0.50 -2.80 4.36
CA GLU A 52 1.45 -2.94 3.24
C GLU A 52 0.88 -2.41 1.91
N ILE A 53 -0.39 -2.71 1.60
CA ILE A 53 -0.99 -2.33 0.32
C ILE A 53 -1.40 -0.85 0.28
N THR A 54 -1.93 -0.32 1.39
CA THR A 54 -2.64 0.97 1.40
C THR A 54 -1.95 2.06 2.21
N GLY A 55 -0.93 1.69 2.97
CA GLY A 55 -0.20 2.58 3.86
C GLY A 55 -0.94 2.97 5.13
N THR A 56 -2.17 2.49 5.38
CA THR A 56 -2.85 2.68 6.67
C THR A 56 -3.73 1.46 7.03
N PRO A 57 -3.91 1.14 8.32
CA PRO A 57 -4.75 0.00 8.74
C PRO A 57 -6.25 0.23 8.58
N GLN A 58 -6.70 1.46 8.31
CA GLN A 58 -8.12 1.82 8.17
C GLN A 58 -8.51 2.17 6.73
N ALA A 59 -7.57 2.14 5.79
CA ALA A 59 -7.85 2.51 4.42
C ALA A 59 -8.86 1.53 3.80
N ILE A 60 -9.82 2.08 3.07
CA ILE A 60 -10.82 1.29 2.36
C ILE A 60 -10.16 0.61 1.15
N LEU A 61 -10.39 -0.69 1.01
CA LEU A 61 -9.81 -1.55 -0.02
C LEU A 61 -10.84 -1.88 -1.08
N THR A 62 -10.46 -1.99 -2.34
CA THR A 62 -11.34 -2.53 -3.41
C THR A 62 -11.63 -4.03 -3.23
N ALA A 63 -12.69 -4.55 -3.86
CA ALA A 63 -13.08 -5.97 -3.85
C ALA A 63 -11.94 -6.88 -4.32
N GLU A 64 -11.27 -6.48 -5.40
CA GLU A 64 -10.17 -7.22 -5.99
C GLU A 64 -8.98 -7.25 -5.01
N GLN A 65 -8.66 -6.11 -4.38
CA GLN A 65 -7.63 -6.07 -3.33
C GLN A 65 -8.00 -6.98 -2.16
N ILE A 66 -9.26 -6.97 -1.70
CA ILE A 66 -9.71 -7.89 -0.65
C ILE A 66 -9.60 -9.35 -1.12
N THR A 67 -9.95 -9.64 -2.37
CA THR A 67 -9.87 -10.99 -2.94
C THR A 67 -8.43 -11.47 -3.03
N HIS A 68 -7.50 -10.63 -3.49
CA HIS A 68 -6.07 -10.90 -3.49
C HIS A 68 -5.51 -11.06 -2.09
N LEU A 69 -5.96 -10.26 -1.13
CA LEU A 69 -5.58 -10.42 0.27
C LEU A 69 -6.06 -11.74 0.84
N LYS A 70 -7.31 -12.13 0.55
CA LYS A 70 -7.91 -13.41 0.97
C LYS A 70 -7.21 -14.60 0.31
N SER A 71 -6.92 -14.55 -0.98
CA SER A 71 -6.20 -15.63 -1.68
C SER A 71 -4.76 -15.73 -1.19
N ALA A 72 -4.11 -14.60 -0.92
CA ALA A 72 -2.79 -14.58 -0.31
C ALA A 72 -2.82 -15.12 1.13
N ARG A 73 -3.96 -15.17 1.85
CA ARG A 73 -4.00 -15.70 3.24
C ARG A 73 -3.63 -17.18 3.26
N ILE A 74 -3.76 -17.86 2.12
CA ILE A 74 -3.47 -19.28 1.93
C ILE A 74 -1.95 -19.53 1.74
N ASN A 75 -1.13 -18.48 1.70
CA ASN A 75 0.33 -18.61 1.62
C ASN A 75 0.97 -18.62 3.02
N ASP A 76 1.40 -19.80 3.45
CA ASP A 76 2.05 -20.18 4.73
C ASP A 76 3.40 -19.47 5.04
N PHE A 77 3.66 -18.27 4.48
CA PHE A 77 5.01 -17.69 4.46
C PHE A 77 5.18 -16.44 5.33
N LEU A 78 4.12 -15.96 5.99
CA LEU A 78 4.27 -14.93 7.02
C LEU A 78 4.33 -15.62 8.40
N PRO A 79 5.36 -15.35 9.21
CA PRO A 79 5.38 -15.88 10.58
C PRO A 79 4.13 -15.39 11.32
N THR A 80 3.39 -16.34 11.89
CA THR A 80 2.17 -16.10 12.70
C THR A 80 2.42 -15.17 13.89
N GLY A 81 3.69 -14.99 14.28
CA GLY A 81 4.14 -14.18 15.41
C GLY A 81 5.04 -12.99 15.05
N LYS A 82 4.90 -12.33 13.89
CA LYS A 82 5.56 -11.03 13.65
C LYS A 82 4.65 -9.87 14.05
N GLU A 83 5.15 -8.87 14.78
CA GLU A 83 4.41 -7.64 15.03
C GLU A 83 4.18 -6.84 13.76
N THR A 84 3.05 -6.14 13.73
CA THR A 84 2.80 -5.12 12.72
C THR A 84 2.81 -3.78 13.41
N ILE A 85 3.68 -2.89 12.95
CA ILE A 85 3.81 -1.55 13.52
C ILE A 85 3.32 -0.54 12.48
N TYR A 86 2.38 0.30 12.91
CA TYR A 86 2.01 1.49 12.17
C TYR A 86 2.62 2.70 12.85
N ASN A 87 3.66 3.26 12.22
CA ASN A 87 4.53 4.31 12.75
C ASN A 87 3.88 5.71 12.81
N SER A 88 2.66 5.79 13.34
CA SER A 88 1.94 7.03 13.60
C SER A 88 2.22 7.58 15.00
N LEU A 89 1.59 8.69 15.34
CA LEU A 89 1.47 9.23 16.70
C LEU A 89 -0.01 9.29 17.14
N PRO A 90 -0.45 8.46 18.10
CA PRO A 90 0.30 7.39 18.78
C PRO A 90 0.77 6.29 17.81
N THR A 91 1.87 5.61 18.13
CA THR A 91 2.31 4.42 17.38
C THR A 91 1.32 3.30 17.64
N LEU A 92 0.84 2.62 16.60
CA LEU A 92 -0.09 1.50 16.76
C LEU A 92 0.68 0.19 16.56
N ILE A 93 0.74 -0.62 17.61
CA ILE A 93 1.43 -1.89 17.65
C ILE A 93 0.36 -2.99 17.64
N TYR A 94 0.42 -3.85 16.63
CA TYR A 94 -0.48 -4.98 16.48
C TYR A 94 0.33 -6.27 16.69
N LEU A 95 -0.21 -7.16 17.51
CA LEU A 95 0.44 -8.40 17.93
C LEU A 95 -0.59 -9.52 17.95
N SER A 96 -0.17 -10.72 17.55
CA SER A 96 -0.97 -11.93 17.79
C SER A 96 -0.86 -12.30 19.27
N ALA A 97 -1.96 -12.69 19.90
CA ALA A 97 -1.91 -13.30 21.22
C ALA A 97 -1.16 -14.63 21.09
N PRO A 98 -0.04 -14.81 21.81
CA PRO A 98 0.62 -16.11 21.90
C PRO A 98 -0.26 -17.10 22.68
N SER A 99 0.23 -18.34 22.80
CA SER A 99 -0.34 -19.36 23.67
C SER A 99 -0.56 -18.83 25.10
N TYR A 100 -1.59 -19.34 25.78
CA TYR A 100 -1.96 -18.87 27.13
C TYR A 100 -0.92 -19.21 28.21
N GLU A 101 -0.08 -20.21 27.97
CA GLU A 101 1.05 -20.57 28.83
C GLU A 101 2.33 -20.39 28.02
N LEU A 102 3.08 -19.34 28.34
CA LEU A 102 4.31 -19.02 27.61
C LEU A 102 5.46 -19.88 28.11
N ASN A 103 6.04 -20.67 27.21
CA ASN A 103 7.35 -21.26 27.47
C ASN A 103 8.45 -20.17 27.43
N LYS A 104 9.68 -20.51 27.85
CA LYS A 104 10.79 -19.56 27.90
C LYS A 104 11.20 -18.98 26.54
N GLU A 105 11.08 -19.75 25.46
CA GLU A 105 11.38 -19.27 24.11
C GLU A 105 10.32 -18.28 23.60
N GLU A 106 9.03 -18.54 23.91
CA GLU A 106 7.91 -17.64 23.61
C GLU A 106 7.99 -16.36 24.45
N GLU A 107 8.32 -16.47 25.74
CA GLU A 107 8.57 -15.34 26.63
C GLU A 107 9.68 -14.43 26.08
N PHE A 108 10.80 -15.04 25.68
CA PHE A 108 11.93 -14.33 25.07
C PHE A 108 11.53 -13.63 23.78
N THR A 109 10.86 -14.36 22.87
CA THR A 109 10.45 -13.84 21.57
C THR A 109 9.52 -12.64 21.75
N LEU A 110 8.50 -12.76 22.60
CA LEU A 110 7.57 -11.69 22.90
C LEU A 110 8.25 -10.47 23.55
N ARG A 111 9.19 -10.69 24.47
CA ARG A 111 9.97 -9.63 25.12
C ARG A 111 10.80 -8.85 24.08
N VAL A 112 11.45 -9.54 23.15
CA VAL A 112 12.24 -8.93 22.06
C VAL A 112 11.35 -8.16 21.07
N MET A 113 10.19 -8.72 20.69
CA MET A 113 9.21 -8.02 19.85
C MET A 113 8.71 -6.73 20.50
N PHE A 114 8.42 -6.76 21.82
CA PHE A 114 8.05 -5.54 22.55
C PHE A 114 9.18 -4.51 22.56
N ILE A 115 10.44 -4.93 22.79
CA ILE A 115 11.60 -4.03 22.75
C ILE A 115 11.72 -3.36 21.38
N HIS A 116 11.58 -4.12 20.29
CA HIS A 116 11.61 -3.59 18.94
C HIS A 116 10.43 -2.63 18.67
N ALA A 117 9.21 -3.00 19.06
CA ALA A 117 8.04 -2.14 18.91
C ALA A 117 8.12 -0.85 19.74
N PHE A 118 8.72 -0.91 20.93
CA PHE A 118 9.02 0.29 21.72
C PHE A 118 10.08 1.17 21.07
N ALA A 119 11.05 0.59 20.36
CA ALA A 119 12.05 1.36 19.64
C ALA A 119 11.40 2.19 18.52
N HIS A 120 10.49 1.61 17.73
CA HIS A 120 9.68 2.37 16.77
C HIS A 120 8.85 3.46 17.46
N ALA A 121 8.15 3.13 18.54
CA ALA A 121 7.36 4.11 19.28
C ALA A 121 8.20 5.29 19.77
N TYR A 122 9.39 5.00 20.31
CA TYR A 122 10.32 6.01 20.81
C TYR A 122 10.89 6.85 19.67
N MET A 123 11.27 6.23 18.54
CA MET A 123 11.71 6.94 17.33
C MET A 123 10.65 7.92 16.84
N ASN A 124 9.39 7.47 16.74
CA ASN A 124 8.28 8.29 16.28
C ASN A 124 7.98 9.49 17.20
N GLU A 125 8.21 9.34 18.51
CA GLU A 125 8.05 10.42 19.48
C GLU A 125 9.16 11.47 19.41
N LYS A 126 10.39 11.04 19.13
CA LYS A 126 11.59 11.89 19.21
C LYS A 126 12.01 12.50 17.88
N THR A 127 11.67 11.88 16.76
CA THR A 127 12.11 12.30 15.42
C THR A 127 11.64 13.72 15.04
N GLU A 128 12.51 14.45 14.35
CA GLU A 128 12.16 15.70 13.65
C GLU A 128 11.39 15.44 12.34
N SER A 129 11.38 14.21 11.85
CA SER A 129 10.64 13.82 10.66
C SER A 129 9.14 14.07 10.83
N ASN A 130 8.50 14.54 9.76
CA ASN A 130 7.04 14.69 9.76
C ASN A 130 6.31 13.36 9.52
N SER A 131 7.03 12.25 9.28
CA SER A 131 6.46 10.97 8.86
C SER A 131 5.36 10.49 9.80
N ALA A 132 5.64 10.40 11.11
CA ALA A 132 4.69 9.86 12.06
C ALA A 132 3.43 10.73 12.23
N ARG A 133 3.59 12.06 12.26
CA ARG A 133 2.46 13.01 12.29
C ARG A 133 1.61 12.92 11.03
N THR A 134 2.26 12.74 9.88
CA THR A 134 1.59 12.59 8.59
C THR A 134 0.78 11.29 8.55
N LEU A 135 1.36 10.17 9.02
CA LEU A 135 0.67 8.89 9.15
C LEU A 135 -0.54 8.99 10.09
N SER A 136 -0.44 9.67 11.24
CA SER A 136 -1.61 9.95 12.09
C SER A 136 -2.72 10.67 11.35
N ARG A 137 -2.39 11.68 10.55
CA ARG A 137 -3.38 12.43 9.77
C ARG A 137 -4.04 11.55 8.71
N LEU A 138 -3.26 10.72 8.02
CA LEU A 138 -3.80 9.77 7.03
C LEU A 138 -4.76 8.77 7.69
N TYR A 139 -4.38 8.21 8.84
CA TYR A 139 -5.24 7.32 9.63
C TYR A 139 -6.57 7.99 10.04
N GLN A 140 -6.52 9.24 10.50
CA GLN A 140 -7.73 9.99 10.84
C GLN A 140 -8.64 10.21 9.63
N ILE A 141 -8.09 10.59 8.48
CA ILE A 141 -8.86 10.77 7.25
C ILE A 141 -9.50 9.44 6.83
N ASP A 142 -8.76 8.34 6.89
CA ASP A 142 -9.27 7.01 6.51
C ASP A 142 -10.38 6.53 7.45
N ILE A 143 -10.34 6.84 8.75
CA ILE A 143 -11.47 6.61 9.66
C ILE A 143 -12.71 7.38 9.21
N VAL A 144 -12.56 8.68 8.93
CA VAL A 144 -13.70 9.51 8.52
C VAL A 144 -14.32 8.98 7.24
N LEU A 145 -13.50 8.59 6.25
CA LEU A 145 -13.98 7.96 5.02
C LEU A 145 -14.76 6.66 5.29
N LYS A 146 -14.28 5.83 6.22
CA LYS A 146 -14.93 4.56 6.60
C LYS A 146 -16.27 4.77 7.30
N GLU A 147 -16.35 5.74 8.20
CA GLU A 147 -17.60 6.15 8.85
C GLU A 147 -18.59 6.73 7.83
N LEU A 148 -18.11 7.61 6.95
CA LEU A 148 -18.90 8.19 5.87
C LEU A 148 -19.49 7.10 4.97
N MET A 149 -18.68 6.12 4.57
CA MET A 149 -19.12 4.96 3.80
C MET A 149 -20.19 4.15 4.55
N THR A 150 -19.90 3.77 5.79
CA THR A 150 -20.76 2.89 6.61
C THR A 150 -22.13 3.53 6.83
N ASN A 151 -22.17 4.83 7.15
CA ASN A 151 -23.41 5.57 7.35
C ASN A 151 -24.24 5.65 6.07
N ASN A 152 -23.62 5.87 4.91
CA ASN A 152 -24.34 5.93 3.63
C ASN A 152 -24.90 4.56 3.22
N VAL A 153 -24.13 3.49 3.39
CA VAL A 153 -24.63 2.11 3.13
C VAL A 153 -25.80 1.79 4.05
N PHE A 154 -25.72 2.15 5.33
CA PHE A 154 -26.80 1.93 6.29
C PHE A 154 -28.10 2.65 5.89
N GLN A 155 -28.01 3.94 5.53
CA GLN A 155 -29.20 4.69 5.10
C GLN A 155 -29.81 4.12 3.82
N LEU A 156 -28.99 3.78 2.82
CA LEU A 156 -29.46 3.19 1.57
C LEU A 156 -30.18 1.85 1.81
N ASN A 157 -29.67 1.03 2.71
CA ASN A 157 -30.31 -0.24 3.07
C ASN A 157 -31.58 -0.06 3.91
N LYS A 158 -31.71 1.02 4.67
CA LYS A 158 -32.91 1.33 5.47
C LYS A 158 -34.08 1.78 4.59
N GLU A 159 -33.80 2.44 3.48
CA GLU A 159 -34.81 2.95 2.53
C GLU A 159 -35.33 1.86 1.58
N SER A 160 -34.73 0.66 1.58
CA SER A 160 -35.05 -0.44 0.69
C SER A 160 -35.61 -1.64 1.45
N ALA A 161 -36.77 -2.16 1.02
CA ALA A 161 -37.43 -3.30 1.68
C ALA A 161 -36.63 -4.61 1.61
N ASP A 162 -35.79 -4.77 0.57
CA ASP A 162 -35.04 -6.01 0.30
C ASP A 162 -33.55 -5.91 0.68
N GLY A 163 -33.06 -4.73 1.08
CA GLY A 163 -31.65 -4.47 1.35
C GLY A 163 -30.79 -4.54 0.07
N HIS A 164 -29.96 -3.53 -0.16
CA HIS A 164 -29.04 -3.54 -1.28
C HIS A 164 -27.74 -4.27 -0.90
N ALA A 165 -27.72 -5.60 -1.01
CA ALA A 165 -26.55 -6.43 -0.70
C ALA A 165 -25.28 -6.00 -1.48
N TRP A 166 -25.44 -5.36 -2.64
CA TRP A 166 -24.35 -4.80 -3.44
C TRP A 166 -23.80 -3.46 -2.93
N ALA A 167 -24.54 -2.73 -2.10
CA ALA A 167 -24.21 -1.35 -1.72
C ALA A 167 -22.85 -1.25 -1.04
N TRP A 168 -22.58 -2.13 -0.08
CA TRP A 168 -21.31 -2.12 0.65
C TRP A 168 -20.10 -2.24 -0.29
N GLN A 169 -20.12 -3.28 -1.13
CA GLN A 169 -19.04 -3.55 -2.08
C GLN A 169 -18.85 -2.39 -3.05
N TYR A 170 -19.95 -1.85 -3.53
CA TYR A 170 -19.95 -0.76 -4.48
C TYR A 170 -19.35 0.54 -3.94
N PHE A 171 -19.77 0.99 -2.75
CA PHE A 171 -19.21 2.20 -2.13
C PHE A 171 -17.73 2.02 -1.77
N GLN A 172 -17.36 0.82 -1.34
CA GLN A 172 -15.99 0.44 -1.04
C GLN A 172 -15.10 0.54 -2.29
N ASP A 173 -15.55 0.02 -3.44
CA ASP A 173 -14.84 0.12 -4.72
C ASP A 173 -14.76 1.56 -5.22
N LEU A 174 -15.87 2.31 -5.13
CA LEU A 174 -15.92 3.72 -5.50
C LEU A 174 -14.85 4.54 -4.76
N ILE A 175 -14.79 4.44 -3.43
CA ILE A 175 -13.77 5.15 -2.64
C ILE A 175 -12.36 4.66 -3.00
N GLY A 176 -12.17 3.35 -3.14
CA GLY A 176 -10.87 2.74 -3.45
C GLY A 176 -10.29 3.25 -4.76
N VAL A 177 -11.11 3.37 -5.81
CA VAL A 177 -10.64 3.85 -7.11
C VAL A 177 -10.44 5.37 -7.11
N ILE A 178 -11.36 6.15 -6.53
CA ILE A 178 -11.19 7.61 -6.37
C ILE A 178 -9.86 7.93 -5.65
N ARG A 179 -9.52 7.17 -4.60
CA ARG A 179 -8.24 7.32 -3.89
C ARG A 179 -7.05 7.19 -4.85
N LEU A 180 -7.05 6.17 -5.69
CA LEU A 180 -5.91 5.88 -6.57
C LEU A 180 -5.71 6.95 -7.65
N PHE A 181 -6.80 7.53 -8.15
CA PHE A 181 -6.77 8.67 -9.07
C PHE A 181 -6.27 9.95 -8.39
N THR A 182 -6.82 10.28 -7.21
CA THR A 182 -6.40 11.46 -6.44
C THR A 182 -4.94 11.39 -6.01
N GLU A 183 -4.47 10.23 -5.52
CA GLU A 183 -3.06 9.99 -5.16
C GLU A 183 -2.12 10.13 -6.36
N SER A 184 -2.59 9.78 -7.56
CA SER A 184 -1.82 9.90 -8.80
C SER A 184 -1.89 11.31 -9.42
N ASN A 185 -2.45 12.28 -8.69
CA ASN A 185 -2.64 13.66 -9.13
C ASN A 185 -3.40 13.78 -10.46
N VAL A 186 -4.34 12.85 -10.71
CA VAL A 186 -5.27 12.97 -11.83
C VAL A 186 -6.35 13.95 -11.41
N GLU A 187 -6.20 15.20 -11.83
CA GLU A 187 -7.20 16.25 -11.68
C GLU A 187 -8.30 16.05 -12.75
N ASP A 188 -9.55 16.37 -12.42
CA ASP A 188 -10.73 16.33 -13.32
C ASP A 188 -11.28 14.95 -13.74
N PHE A 189 -11.25 13.94 -12.86
CA PHE A 189 -12.00 12.70 -13.11
C PHE A 189 -13.49 12.83 -12.74
N TYR A 190 -13.86 13.62 -11.73
CA TYR A 190 -15.27 13.83 -11.36
C TYR A 190 -15.48 15.19 -10.67
N THR A 191 -16.22 16.09 -11.33
CA THR A 191 -16.67 17.36 -10.75
C THR A 191 -18.16 17.52 -11.03
N PRO A 192 -19.05 17.30 -10.06
CA PRO A 192 -20.46 17.45 -10.31
C PRO A 192 -20.84 18.95 -10.46
N PRO A 193 -21.54 19.41 -11.53
CA PRO A 193 -22.20 20.70 -11.59
C PRO A 193 -22.92 21.06 -10.30
N GLU A 194 -22.78 22.31 -9.89
CA GLU A 194 -23.37 22.85 -8.66
C GLU A 194 -24.87 22.58 -8.53
N ILE A 195 -25.57 22.50 -9.67
CA ILE A 195 -26.99 22.22 -9.74
C ILE A 195 -27.30 20.86 -9.08
N ALA A 196 -26.51 19.81 -9.31
CA ALA A 196 -26.88 18.50 -8.79
C ALA A 196 -26.46 18.19 -7.35
N ARG A 197 -25.76 19.14 -6.69
CA ARG A 197 -25.56 19.12 -5.23
C ARG A 197 -26.89 19.15 -4.48
N LYS A 198 -27.96 19.60 -5.13
CA LYS A 198 -29.29 19.78 -4.51
C LYS A 198 -30.19 18.54 -4.52
N TYR A 199 -29.79 17.44 -5.16
CA TYR A 199 -30.77 16.42 -5.56
C TYR A 199 -30.59 15.01 -4.96
N THR A 200 -29.42 14.61 -4.42
CA THR A 200 -29.28 13.28 -3.77
C THR A 200 -28.27 13.26 -2.60
N LEU A 201 -28.57 12.46 -1.56
CA LEU A 201 -27.65 12.10 -0.46
C LEU A 201 -26.34 11.51 -1.01
N PHE A 202 -26.43 10.79 -2.12
CA PHE A 202 -25.31 10.14 -2.81
C PHE A 202 -24.30 11.14 -3.42
N ASN A 203 -24.76 12.21 -4.07
CA ASN A 203 -23.85 13.22 -4.64
C ASN A 203 -23.08 13.97 -3.55
N ASN A 204 -23.75 14.23 -2.41
CA ASN A 204 -23.10 14.84 -1.25
C ASN A 204 -22.02 13.92 -0.67
N PHE A 205 -22.30 12.62 -0.55
CA PHE A 205 -21.31 11.61 -0.18
C PHE A 205 -20.09 11.62 -1.11
N SER A 206 -20.29 11.55 -2.43
CA SER A 206 -19.18 11.47 -3.39
C SER A 206 -18.29 12.71 -3.35
N ILE A 207 -18.89 13.90 -3.23
CA ILE A 207 -18.14 15.17 -3.09
C ILE A 207 -17.33 15.16 -1.80
N GLU A 208 -17.92 14.76 -0.69
CA GLU A 208 -17.25 14.72 0.60
C GLU A 208 -16.11 13.69 0.61
N ALA A 209 -16.33 12.50 0.06
CA ALA A 209 -15.30 11.49 -0.12
C ALA A 209 -14.14 12.01 -0.97
N ILE A 210 -14.42 12.68 -2.10
CA ILE A 210 -13.38 13.28 -2.95
C ILE A 210 -12.59 14.37 -2.22
N ASN A 211 -13.26 15.21 -1.42
CA ASN A 211 -12.58 16.23 -0.62
C ASN A 211 -11.58 15.60 0.36
N TYR A 212 -12.01 14.59 1.12
CA TYR A 212 -11.15 13.87 2.05
C TYR A 212 -10.02 13.13 1.33
N LEU A 213 -10.28 12.49 0.19
CA LEU A 213 -9.27 11.79 -0.60
C LEU A 213 -8.25 12.76 -1.24
N SER A 214 -8.69 13.93 -1.67
CA SER A 214 -7.80 15.01 -2.16
C SER A 214 -6.92 15.56 -1.05
N GLU A 215 -7.47 15.73 0.15
CA GLU A 215 -6.68 16.07 1.33
C GLU A 215 -5.66 14.96 1.65
N ARG A 216 -6.12 13.70 1.67
CA ARG A 216 -5.29 12.52 1.91
C ARG A 216 -4.11 12.45 0.94
N ALA A 217 -4.35 12.67 -0.36
CA ALA A 217 -3.31 12.70 -1.37
C ALA A 217 -2.28 13.82 -1.12
N LYS A 218 -2.74 15.04 -0.80
CA LYS A 218 -1.86 16.17 -0.45
C LYS A 218 -1.02 15.90 0.80
N VAL A 219 -1.61 15.28 1.81
CA VAL A 219 -0.94 14.91 3.07
C VAL A 219 0.10 13.82 2.81
N SER A 220 -0.28 12.74 2.11
CA SER A 220 0.61 11.61 1.80
C SER A 220 1.86 12.05 1.06
N ARG A 221 1.73 12.95 0.07
CA ARG A 221 2.86 13.45 -0.72
C ARG A 221 3.90 14.23 0.11
N LYS A 222 3.50 14.82 1.24
CA LYS A 222 4.40 15.56 2.15
C LYS A 222 5.13 14.66 3.15
N LYS A 223 4.75 13.39 3.28
CA LYS A 223 5.39 12.43 4.18
C LYS A 223 6.88 12.32 3.82
N HIS A 224 7.76 12.55 4.79
CA HIS A 224 9.18 12.26 4.60
C HIS A 224 9.42 10.75 4.43
N LEU A 225 10.42 10.40 3.62
CA LEU A 225 10.95 9.04 3.53
C LEU A 225 11.77 8.79 4.79
N HIS A 226 11.40 7.82 5.61
CA HIS A 226 11.98 7.63 6.94
C HIS A 226 11.94 6.14 7.34
N GLU A 227 11.95 5.26 6.35
CA GLU A 227 11.81 3.82 6.57
C GLU A 227 13.14 3.21 7.04
N LEU A 228 14.28 3.63 6.46
CA LEU A 228 15.60 3.13 6.86
C LEU A 228 16.01 3.61 8.25
N ILE A 229 15.74 4.87 8.57
CA ILE A 229 16.09 5.40 9.90
C ILE A 229 15.30 4.68 10.98
N ASP A 230 13.99 4.52 10.77
CA ASP A 230 13.07 3.95 11.73
C ASP A 230 13.33 2.45 11.97
N GLU A 231 13.38 1.66 10.89
CA GLU A 231 13.75 0.23 10.96
C GLU A 231 15.17 0.05 11.50
N GLY A 232 16.11 0.91 11.10
CA GLY A 232 17.50 0.85 11.54
C GLY A 232 17.66 1.09 13.04
N PHE A 233 16.97 2.09 13.59
CA PHE A 233 16.94 2.33 15.03
C PHE A 233 16.32 1.16 15.78
N ALA A 234 15.18 0.65 15.29
CA ALA A 234 14.48 -0.46 15.94
C ALA A 234 15.30 -1.75 15.98
N HIS A 235 15.91 -2.13 14.85
CA HIS A 235 16.80 -3.28 14.79
C HIS A 235 18.11 -3.08 15.59
N TYR A 236 18.60 -1.85 15.71
CA TYR A 236 19.78 -1.56 16.52
C TYR A 236 19.50 -1.79 18.01
N VAL A 237 18.39 -1.27 18.52
CA VAL A 237 17.96 -1.48 19.91
C VAL A 237 17.58 -2.95 20.15
N GLN A 238 16.92 -3.59 19.19
CA GLN A 238 16.58 -5.01 19.27
C GLN A 238 17.83 -5.89 19.43
N ALA A 239 18.88 -5.65 18.62
CA ALA A 239 20.13 -6.41 18.72
C ALA A 239 20.75 -6.28 20.12
N LYS A 240 20.77 -5.06 20.68
CA LYS A 240 21.24 -4.83 22.06
C LYS A 240 20.35 -5.50 23.10
N GLY A 241 19.03 -5.50 22.89
CA GLY A 241 18.08 -6.19 23.76
C GLY A 241 18.32 -7.70 23.79
N ILE A 242 18.58 -8.31 22.63
CA ILE A 242 18.93 -9.74 22.55
C ILE A 242 20.23 -10.02 23.31
N GLU A 243 21.28 -9.22 23.10
CA GLU A 243 22.56 -9.36 23.81
C GLU A 243 22.36 -9.26 25.33
N TYR A 244 21.67 -8.21 25.80
CA TYR A 244 21.35 -8.00 27.21
C TYR A 244 20.57 -9.16 27.83
N LEU A 245 19.52 -9.64 27.16
CA LEU A 245 18.68 -10.72 27.68
C LEU A 245 19.42 -12.05 27.74
N VAL A 246 20.32 -12.32 26.79
CA VAL A 246 21.17 -13.53 26.83
C VAL A 246 22.23 -13.42 27.94
N GLU A 247 22.85 -12.26 28.12
CA GLU A 247 23.86 -12.03 29.16
C GLU A 247 23.28 -12.06 30.58
N SER A 248 22.02 -11.67 30.75
CA SER A 248 21.33 -11.71 32.05
C SER A 248 21.21 -13.13 32.66
N GLY A 249 21.38 -14.17 31.83
CA GLY A 249 21.25 -15.57 32.25
C GLY A 249 19.80 -16.06 32.36
N ASP A 250 18.81 -15.20 32.09
CA ASP A 250 17.38 -15.55 32.15
C ASP A 250 16.96 -16.58 31.08
N TYR A 251 17.77 -16.73 30.01
CA TYR A 251 17.48 -17.59 28.86
C TYR A 251 18.72 -18.37 28.40
N GLU A 252 18.78 -19.66 28.74
CA GLU A 252 19.84 -20.57 28.29
C GLU A 252 19.47 -21.23 26.95
N PHE A 253 19.92 -20.66 25.83
CA PHE A 253 19.80 -21.31 24.54
C PHE A 253 20.99 -22.24 24.28
N LYS A 254 20.72 -23.50 23.91
CA LYS A 254 21.78 -24.47 23.57
C LYS A 254 22.68 -23.88 22.49
N LYS A 255 23.99 -23.77 22.77
CA LYS A 255 24.99 -23.48 21.74
C LYS A 255 25.04 -24.66 20.78
N SER A 256 25.15 -24.37 19.49
CA SER A 256 25.46 -25.39 18.49
C SER A 256 26.87 -25.94 18.77
N ASP A 257 27.08 -27.25 18.61
CA ASP A 257 28.41 -27.85 18.76
C ASP A 257 29.42 -27.29 17.71
N GLU A 258 28.92 -26.63 16.66
CA GLU A 258 29.71 -26.04 15.56
C GLU A 258 29.74 -24.50 15.56
N ASP A 259 28.79 -23.81 16.22
CA ASP A 259 28.70 -22.34 16.22
C ASP A 259 28.72 -21.77 17.65
N LYS A 260 29.60 -20.79 17.90
CA LYS A 260 29.72 -20.06 19.18
C LYS A 260 28.50 -19.18 19.52
N GLU A 261 27.51 -19.10 18.64
CA GLU A 261 26.31 -18.26 18.80
C GLU A 261 25.15 -19.01 19.47
N PRO A 262 24.35 -18.33 20.31
CA PRO A 262 23.16 -18.92 20.92
C PRO A 262 22.11 -19.26 19.86
N LYS A 263 21.49 -20.44 19.96
CA LYS A 263 20.41 -20.85 19.06
C LYS A 263 19.12 -20.08 19.40
N LEU A 264 18.90 -18.96 18.72
CA LEU A 264 17.68 -18.15 18.88
C LEU A 264 16.40 -18.96 18.59
N PRO A 265 15.28 -18.64 19.28
CA PRO A 265 13.98 -19.23 18.98
C PRO A 265 13.61 -19.11 17.51
N ASN A 266 12.96 -20.16 16.96
CA ASN A 266 12.64 -20.17 15.53
C ASN A 266 11.67 -19.06 15.13
N GLU A 267 10.72 -18.71 15.99
CA GLU A 267 9.76 -17.62 15.74
C GLU A 267 10.45 -16.25 15.62
N LEU A 268 11.52 -16.04 16.39
CA LEU A 268 12.30 -14.81 16.35
C LEU A 268 13.12 -14.68 15.04
N LYS A 269 13.49 -15.78 14.39
CA LYS A 269 14.32 -15.74 13.18
C LYS A 269 13.62 -15.06 12.02
N ALA A 270 12.35 -15.38 11.79
CA ALA A 270 11.58 -14.76 10.70
C ALA A 270 11.34 -13.26 10.94
N PHE A 271 11.39 -12.84 12.21
CA PHE A 271 11.30 -11.46 12.62
C PHE A 271 12.62 -10.68 12.40
N LEU A 272 13.77 -11.33 12.58
CA LEU A 272 15.10 -10.76 12.31
C LEU A 272 15.45 -10.72 10.81
N ALA A 273 14.77 -11.52 10.00
CA ALA A 273 15.01 -11.73 8.58
C ALA A 273 14.66 -10.67 7.54
N PRO A 274 13.81 -9.65 7.81
CA PRO A 274 13.44 -8.72 6.76
C PRO A 274 14.67 -8.00 6.18
N PRO A 275 14.87 -8.02 4.84
CA PRO A 275 16.02 -7.38 4.21
C PRO A 275 16.17 -5.89 4.56
N ILE A 276 15.05 -5.19 4.82
CA ILE A 276 15.05 -3.78 5.19
C ILE A 276 15.68 -3.57 6.56
N GLY A 277 15.37 -4.45 7.52
CA GLY A 277 15.94 -4.44 8.85
C GLY A 277 17.44 -4.68 8.83
N GLU A 278 17.87 -5.71 8.11
CA GLU A 278 19.29 -6.07 7.95
C GLU A 278 20.12 -4.93 7.34
N PHE A 279 19.64 -4.36 6.23
CA PHE A 279 20.34 -3.24 5.61
C PHE A 279 20.32 -1.99 6.49
N SER A 280 19.20 -1.64 7.09
CA SER A 280 19.07 -0.45 7.94
C SER A 280 19.96 -0.56 9.18
N LEU A 281 19.99 -1.74 9.82
CA LEU A 281 20.89 -2.02 10.93
C LEU A 281 22.36 -1.85 10.53
N ALA A 282 22.76 -2.33 9.35
CA ALA A 282 24.12 -2.17 8.85
C ALA A 282 24.49 -0.69 8.67
N VAL A 283 23.57 0.13 8.14
CA VAL A 283 23.76 1.58 8.00
C VAL A 283 23.93 2.24 9.38
N ILE A 284 23.08 1.91 10.36
CA ILE A 284 23.18 2.49 11.71
C ILE A 284 24.47 2.03 12.41
N LYS A 285 24.84 0.75 12.31
CA LYS A 285 26.12 0.24 12.85
C LYS A 285 27.32 0.93 12.22
N ARG A 286 27.26 1.27 10.93
CA ARG A 286 28.32 2.02 10.25
C ARG A 286 28.38 3.47 10.73
N LEU A 287 27.23 4.10 10.96
CA LEU A 287 27.14 5.44 11.54
C LEU A 287 27.69 5.46 12.98
N ALA A 288 27.31 4.49 13.80
CA ALA A 288 27.74 4.36 15.20
C ALA A 288 29.26 4.29 15.36
N ARG A 289 29.99 3.73 14.38
CA ARG A 289 31.47 3.71 14.38
C ARG A 289 32.11 5.09 14.24
N LYS A 290 31.36 6.10 13.81
CA LYS A 290 31.81 7.49 13.63
C LYS A 290 31.47 8.38 14.83
N ILE A 291 30.73 7.88 15.81
CA ILE A 291 30.15 8.66 16.92
C ILE A 291 30.70 8.13 18.24
N GLU A 292 31.04 9.03 19.17
CA GLU A 292 31.77 8.69 20.40
C GLU A 292 30.92 7.93 21.42
N ASN A 293 29.63 8.26 21.51
CA ASN A 293 28.71 7.62 22.45
C ASN A 293 27.30 7.41 21.85
N GLU A 294 26.52 6.60 22.55
CA GLU A 294 25.19 6.18 22.08
C GLU A 294 24.13 7.29 22.16
N GLU A 295 24.19 8.13 23.18
CA GLU A 295 23.25 9.25 23.31
C GLU A 295 23.37 10.21 22.13
N GLU A 296 24.60 10.48 21.69
CA GLU A 296 24.89 11.27 20.50
C GLU A 296 24.39 10.59 19.22
N LEU A 297 24.55 9.26 19.09
CA LEU A 297 24.01 8.49 17.97
C LEU A 297 22.49 8.65 17.89
N PHE A 298 21.79 8.48 19.02
CA PHE A 298 20.34 8.58 19.08
C PHE A 298 19.86 9.99 18.75
N ASN A 299 20.48 11.01 19.35
CA ASN A 299 20.16 12.41 19.04
C ASN A 299 20.39 12.72 17.55
N LYS A 300 21.46 12.19 16.95
CA LYS A 300 21.71 12.35 15.51
C LYS A 300 20.62 11.65 14.69
N LEU A 301 20.23 10.42 15.03
CA LEU A 301 19.14 9.72 14.34
C LEU A 301 17.81 10.48 14.42
N PHE A 302 17.46 11.00 15.60
CA PHE A 302 16.24 11.80 15.78
C PHE A 302 16.25 13.10 14.96
N SER A 303 17.42 13.66 14.69
CA SER A 303 17.56 14.89 13.91
C SER A 303 17.34 14.70 12.40
N TYR A 304 17.53 13.48 11.87
CA TYR A 304 17.32 13.22 10.45
C TYR A 304 15.84 13.27 10.10
N LYS A 305 15.48 14.17 9.20
CA LYS A 305 14.12 14.32 8.70
C LYS A 305 13.76 13.26 7.68
N SER A 306 14.74 12.78 6.92
CA SER A 306 14.54 11.78 5.89
C SER A 306 15.71 10.82 5.71
N ASP A 307 15.44 9.64 5.16
CA ASP A 307 16.42 8.61 4.80
C ASP A 307 17.53 9.15 3.87
N TYR A 308 17.23 10.18 3.08
CA TYR A 308 18.25 10.86 2.29
C TYR A 308 19.33 11.50 3.16
N GLU A 309 18.93 12.22 4.21
CA GLU A 309 19.88 12.89 5.12
C GLU A 309 20.76 11.86 5.85
N LEU A 310 20.19 10.72 6.25
CA LEU A 310 20.97 9.61 6.80
C LEU A 310 21.97 9.06 5.77
N LEU A 311 21.53 8.82 4.54
CA LEU A 311 22.36 8.23 3.50
C LEU A 311 23.43 9.18 2.96
N GLU A 312 23.27 10.50 3.11
CA GLU A 312 24.28 11.52 2.78
C GLU A 312 25.54 11.44 3.66
N GLU A 313 25.48 10.78 4.81
CA GLU A 313 26.64 10.52 5.68
C GLU A 313 27.66 9.55 5.05
N PHE A 314 27.32 8.95 3.91
CA PHE A 314 28.11 7.94 3.22
C PHE A 314 28.22 8.25 1.72
N THR A 315 29.35 7.89 1.14
CA THR A 315 29.51 7.91 -0.31
C THR A 315 28.63 6.85 -0.97
N TRP A 316 28.27 7.04 -2.24
CA TRP A 316 27.47 6.05 -2.96
C TRP A 316 28.16 4.67 -3.03
N ASP A 317 29.49 4.65 -3.16
CA ASP A 317 30.25 3.40 -3.21
C ASP A 317 30.20 2.67 -1.86
N GLU A 318 30.31 3.38 -0.74
CA GLU A 318 30.09 2.78 0.59
C GLU A 318 28.68 2.21 0.74
N VAL A 319 27.65 2.93 0.30
CA VAL A 319 26.26 2.45 0.33
C VAL A 319 26.09 1.19 -0.52
N LYS A 320 26.66 1.18 -1.72
CA LYS A 320 26.62 0.03 -2.63
C LYS A 320 27.36 -1.18 -2.05
N ASP A 321 28.50 -0.97 -1.42
CA ASP A 321 29.26 -2.04 -0.77
C ASP A 321 28.50 -2.60 0.44
N MET A 322 27.89 -1.74 1.25
CA MET A 322 27.00 -2.17 2.34
C MET A 322 25.83 -3.01 1.82
N LEU A 323 25.17 -2.61 0.74
CA LEU A 323 24.10 -3.40 0.12
C LEU A 323 24.61 -4.78 -0.32
N ALA A 324 25.73 -4.83 -1.06
CA ALA A 324 26.26 -6.08 -1.61
C ALA A 324 26.71 -7.06 -0.52
N VAL A 325 27.45 -6.56 0.48
CA VAL A 325 27.95 -7.39 1.59
C VAL A 325 26.80 -7.96 2.41
N ASN A 326 25.85 -7.12 2.84
CA ASN A 326 24.75 -7.59 3.68
C ASN A 326 23.77 -8.48 2.91
N LYS A 327 23.54 -8.23 1.62
CA LYS A 327 22.75 -9.13 0.77
C LYS A 327 23.38 -10.51 0.70
N ASN A 328 24.69 -10.62 0.47
CA ASN A 328 25.38 -11.90 0.38
C ASN A 328 25.40 -12.62 1.74
N LEU A 329 25.77 -11.91 2.82
CA LEU A 329 25.78 -12.46 4.17
C LEU A 329 24.41 -12.93 4.63
N HIS A 330 23.37 -12.13 4.39
CA HIS A 330 21.99 -12.51 4.70
C HIS A 330 21.57 -13.72 3.87
N SER A 331 21.93 -13.77 2.59
CA SER A 331 21.60 -14.90 1.72
C SER A 331 22.23 -16.19 2.19
N GLU A 332 23.50 -16.16 2.59
CA GLU A 332 24.20 -17.32 3.19
C GLU A 332 23.65 -17.65 4.59
N GLY A 333 23.33 -16.63 5.39
CA GLY A 333 22.80 -16.77 6.75
C GLY A 333 21.39 -17.39 6.80
N VAL A 334 20.49 -16.99 5.90
CA VAL A 334 19.15 -17.60 5.79
C VAL A 334 19.28 -19.09 5.41
N VAL A 335 20.19 -19.43 4.49
CA VAL A 335 20.47 -20.82 4.08
C VAL A 335 21.02 -21.64 5.25
N ASN A 336 22.00 -21.11 5.97
CA ASN A 336 22.76 -21.89 6.93
C ASN A 336 22.11 -21.94 8.32
N LYS A 337 21.49 -20.84 8.77
CA LYS A 337 21.08 -20.66 10.18
C LYS A 337 19.56 -20.74 10.39
N TRP A 338 18.75 -20.41 9.38
CA TRP A 338 17.31 -20.16 9.56
C TRP A 338 16.39 -21.25 9.01
N HIS A 339 16.96 -22.36 8.54
CA HIS A 339 16.18 -23.52 8.10
C HIS A 339 15.83 -24.47 9.24
N SER A 340 14.52 -24.61 9.50
CA SER A 340 13.94 -25.74 10.23
C SER A 340 13.32 -26.73 9.25
N SER A 341 14.15 -27.56 8.60
CA SER A 341 13.86 -28.86 7.97
C SER A 341 12.47 -29.27 7.39
N LYS A 342 11.53 -28.37 7.07
CA LYS A 342 10.24 -28.71 6.42
C LYS A 342 9.68 -27.71 5.39
N SER A 343 10.22 -26.50 5.25
CA SER A 343 9.79 -25.53 4.22
C SER A 343 10.63 -25.66 2.95
N ARG A 344 9.99 -25.61 1.77
CA ARG A 344 10.68 -25.58 0.46
C ARG A 344 11.45 -24.27 0.33
N TRP A 345 12.77 -24.33 0.50
CA TRP A 345 13.72 -23.22 0.35
C TRP A 345 13.47 -22.36 -0.90
N THR A 346 13.12 -23.01 -2.02
CA THR A 346 12.79 -22.38 -3.30
C THR A 346 11.69 -21.32 -3.18
N ASP A 347 10.75 -21.52 -2.25
CA ASP A 347 9.53 -20.71 -2.17
C ASP A 347 9.79 -19.44 -1.35
N ILE A 348 10.58 -19.52 -0.27
CA ILE A 348 10.91 -18.39 0.61
C ILE A 348 12.05 -17.52 0.05
N TRP A 349 13.02 -18.10 -0.63
CA TRP A 349 14.14 -17.35 -1.24
C TRP A 349 13.64 -16.26 -2.19
N SER A 350 12.59 -16.55 -2.96
CA SER A 350 11.99 -15.59 -3.90
C SER A 350 11.50 -14.32 -3.19
N VAL A 351 10.98 -14.46 -1.96
CA VAL A 351 10.48 -13.35 -1.13
C VAL A 351 11.63 -12.46 -0.66
N TYR A 352 12.71 -13.05 -0.12
CA TYR A 352 13.87 -12.28 0.33
C TYR A 352 14.64 -11.63 -0.83
N ALA A 353 14.81 -12.34 -1.95
CA ALA A 353 15.44 -11.81 -3.15
C ALA A 353 14.64 -10.62 -3.72
N TYR A 354 13.30 -10.71 -3.70
CA TYR A 354 12.42 -9.61 -4.07
C TYR A 354 12.56 -8.42 -3.11
N GLY A 355 12.61 -8.67 -1.79
CA GLY A 355 12.83 -7.64 -0.77
C GLY A 355 14.16 -6.89 -0.97
N TRP A 356 15.26 -7.60 -1.17
CA TRP A 356 16.56 -6.99 -1.49
C TRP A 356 16.53 -6.14 -2.76
N ARG A 357 15.83 -6.61 -3.81
CA ARG A 357 15.66 -5.82 -5.04
C ARG A 357 14.91 -4.51 -4.80
N ILE A 358 13.86 -4.53 -3.97
CA ILE A 358 13.13 -3.31 -3.59
C ILE A 358 14.07 -2.32 -2.89
N ILE A 359 14.85 -2.79 -1.92
CA ILE A 359 15.76 -1.94 -1.13
C ILE A 359 16.86 -1.36 -2.01
N GLU A 360 17.47 -2.16 -2.89
CA GLU A 360 18.45 -1.68 -3.85
C GLU A 360 17.87 -0.57 -4.74
N GLU A 361 16.63 -0.74 -5.22
CA GLU A 361 15.96 0.27 -6.03
C GLU A 361 15.64 1.53 -5.22
N TYR A 362 15.13 1.37 -4.00
CA TYR A 362 14.78 2.43 -3.07
C TYR A 362 15.99 3.26 -2.67
N THR A 363 17.03 2.63 -2.12
CA THR A 363 18.28 3.27 -1.67
C THR A 363 18.98 3.97 -2.82
N ARG A 364 19.02 3.34 -4.01
CA ARG A 364 19.58 3.97 -5.22
C ARG A 364 18.80 5.22 -5.62
N LYS A 365 17.47 5.19 -5.56
CA LYS A 365 16.61 6.34 -5.88
C LYS A 365 16.84 7.47 -4.87
N ILE A 366 16.80 7.17 -3.58
CA ILE A 366 17.00 8.17 -2.52
C ILE A 366 18.37 8.82 -2.63
N HIS A 367 19.44 8.04 -2.69
CA HIS A 367 20.80 8.59 -2.71
C HIS A 367 21.09 9.37 -4.00
N ARG A 368 20.82 8.77 -5.17
CA ARG A 368 21.20 9.38 -6.46
C ARG A 368 20.27 10.50 -6.90
N LYS A 369 18.96 10.39 -6.65
CA LYS A 369 17.97 11.40 -7.05
C LYS A 369 17.63 12.38 -5.93
N LYS A 370 18.21 12.20 -4.73
CA LYS A 370 18.06 13.09 -3.59
C LYS A 370 16.61 13.24 -3.13
N PHE A 371 15.88 12.13 -3.11
CA PHE A 371 14.48 12.11 -2.72
C PHE A 371 14.35 12.06 -1.20
N SER A 372 13.61 13.01 -0.64
CA SER A 372 13.35 13.13 0.80
C SER A 372 11.88 12.91 1.17
N THR A 373 10.96 12.92 0.19
CA THR A 373 9.52 12.81 0.40
C THR A 373 8.87 11.71 -0.45
N PHE A 374 7.74 11.19 0.03
CA PHE A 374 6.95 10.19 -0.69
C PHE A 374 6.39 10.74 -2.01
N GLY A 375 6.03 12.02 -2.08
CA GLY A 375 5.57 12.65 -3.32
C GLY A 375 6.61 12.58 -4.45
N GLN A 376 7.90 12.76 -4.13
CA GLN A 376 8.98 12.62 -5.12
C GLN A 376 9.12 11.19 -5.64
N LEU A 377 8.92 10.17 -4.78
CA LEU A 377 8.88 8.77 -5.22
C LEU A 377 7.69 8.48 -6.13
N GLN A 378 6.51 9.02 -5.80
CA GLN A 378 5.30 8.84 -6.61
C GLN A 378 5.44 9.47 -7.99
N ASP A 379 6.03 10.66 -8.07
CA ASP A 379 6.19 11.39 -9.34
C ASP A 379 7.21 10.72 -10.28
N ASP A 380 8.17 9.97 -9.75
CA ASP A 380 9.16 9.24 -10.56
C ASP A 380 8.55 8.05 -11.33
N LYS A 381 7.53 7.41 -10.76
CA LYS A 381 6.82 6.28 -11.38
C LYS A 381 5.36 6.25 -10.94
N PRO A 382 4.49 7.13 -11.49
CA PRO A 382 3.10 7.22 -11.06
C PRO A 382 2.35 5.91 -11.33
N ARG A 383 1.38 5.59 -10.46
CA ARG A 383 0.49 4.42 -10.61
C ARG A 383 -0.47 4.60 -11.78
N ILE A 384 -0.96 5.83 -11.96
CA ILE A 384 -1.86 6.24 -13.03
C ILE A 384 -1.29 7.54 -13.62
N GLU A 385 -1.16 7.63 -14.94
CA GLU A 385 -0.86 8.89 -15.62
C GLU A 385 -2.03 9.26 -16.53
N SER A 386 -2.58 10.47 -16.36
CA SER A 386 -3.55 11.02 -17.30
C SER A 386 -2.88 11.41 -18.61
N LYS A 387 -3.43 10.92 -19.72
CA LYS A 387 -3.04 11.29 -21.08
C LYS A 387 -4.02 12.29 -21.71
N GLY A 388 -4.95 12.82 -20.92
CA GLY A 388 -5.99 13.75 -21.37
C GLY A 388 -7.27 13.03 -21.79
N TYR A 389 -7.97 13.57 -22.79
CA TYR A 389 -9.19 12.98 -23.33
C TYR A 389 -9.31 13.19 -24.83
N VAL A 390 -10.15 12.38 -25.47
CA VAL A 390 -10.69 12.61 -26.82
C VAL A 390 -12.11 13.11 -26.67
N LYS A 391 -12.56 14.02 -27.52
CA LYS A 391 -13.98 14.39 -27.58
C LYS A 391 -14.59 13.70 -28.78
N VAL A 392 -15.61 12.87 -28.55
CA VAL A 392 -16.41 12.20 -29.57
C VAL A 392 -17.79 12.83 -29.51
N ASP A 393 -18.14 13.59 -30.54
CA ASP A 393 -19.30 14.49 -30.59
C ASP A 393 -19.30 15.48 -29.42
N GLN A 394 -20.18 15.29 -28.42
CA GLN A 394 -20.21 16.07 -27.18
C GLN A 394 -19.68 15.31 -25.95
N LYS A 395 -19.32 14.04 -26.11
CA LYS A 395 -18.85 13.17 -25.03
C LYS A 395 -17.33 13.21 -24.94
N LYS A 396 -16.77 13.24 -23.72
CA LYS A 396 -15.34 13.02 -23.53
C LYS A 396 -15.05 11.51 -23.50
N VAL A 397 -13.83 11.13 -23.82
CA VAL A 397 -13.28 9.79 -23.65
C VAL A 397 -11.90 9.97 -22.99
N TYR A 398 -11.81 9.74 -21.68
CA TYR A 398 -10.56 9.96 -20.95
C TYR A 398 -9.56 8.85 -21.22
N VAL A 399 -8.28 9.21 -21.27
CA VAL A 399 -7.20 8.29 -21.60
C VAL A 399 -6.21 8.23 -20.45
N PHE A 400 -5.95 7.03 -19.94
CA PHE A 400 -5.04 6.78 -18.83
C PHE A 400 -3.97 5.76 -19.19
N GLU A 401 -2.79 5.90 -18.61
CA GLU A 401 -1.77 4.85 -18.57
C GLU A 401 -1.65 4.36 -17.13
N VAL A 402 -1.80 3.04 -16.94
CA VAL A 402 -1.77 2.37 -15.64
C VAL A 402 -0.57 1.44 -15.62
N ASN A 403 0.27 1.59 -14.59
CA ASN A 403 1.44 0.72 -14.44
C ASN A 403 1.06 -0.65 -13.87
N ASP A 404 2.01 -1.59 -13.88
CA ASP A 404 1.79 -2.99 -13.44
C ASP A 404 1.33 -3.10 -11.97
N ASN A 405 1.64 -2.10 -11.15
CA ASN A 405 1.29 -2.02 -9.72
C ASN A 405 0.05 -1.13 -9.47
N GLY A 406 -0.64 -0.72 -10.54
CA GLY A 406 -1.85 0.12 -10.50
C GLY A 406 -3.14 -0.69 -10.39
N ILE A 407 -4.28 -0.05 -10.66
CA ILE A 407 -5.62 -0.67 -10.56
C ILE A 407 -5.87 -1.78 -11.57
N GLY A 408 -6.73 -2.72 -11.18
CA GLY A 408 -7.40 -3.66 -12.08
C GLY A 408 -8.26 -2.93 -13.13
N ILE A 409 -8.47 -3.61 -14.25
CA ILE A 409 -9.24 -3.07 -15.38
C ILE A 409 -10.75 -3.08 -15.06
N ASP A 410 -11.19 -4.09 -14.32
CA ASP A 410 -12.52 -4.26 -13.74
C ASP A 410 -12.89 -3.16 -12.72
N GLN A 411 -11.93 -2.66 -11.94
CA GLN A 411 -12.18 -1.57 -11.00
C GLN A 411 -12.54 -0.24 -11.69
N LEU A 412 -11.97 -0.01 -12.88
CA LEU A 412 -12.28 1.16 -13.71
C LEU A 412 -13.71 1.12 -14.25
N VAL A 413 -14.26 -0.08 -14.45
CA VAL A 413 -15.65 -0.28 -14.87
C VAL A 413 -16.63 0.18 -13.79
N ILE A 414 -16.29 0.04 -12.51
CA ILE A 414 -17.17 0.44 -11.40
C ILE A 414 -17.34 1.97 -11.36
N LEU A 415 -16.26 2.74 -11.55
CA LEU A 415 -16.33 4.20 -11.66
C LEU A 415 -17.15 4.66 -12.86
N HIS A 416 -17.00 3.96 -13.99
CA HIS A 416 -17.74 4.25 -15.22
C HIS A 416 -19.23 3.94 -15.08
N ASN A 417 -19.54 2.75 -14.55
CA ASN A 417 -20.90 2.25 -14.34
C ASN A 417 -21.71 3.07 -13.34
N HIS A 418 -21.07 3.59 -12.28
CA HIS A 418 -21.75 4.47 -11.31
C HIS A 418 -22.50 5.62 -11.98
N MET A 419 -21.91 6.18 -13.03
CA MET A 419 -22.38 7.40 -13.66
C MET A 419 -23.34 7.16 -14.84
N ALA A 420 -23.35 5.95 -15.42
CA ALA A 420 -24.25 5.61 -16.52
C ALA A 420 -25.66 5.21 -16.06
N LEU A 421 -25.82 4.72 -14.83
CA LEU A 421 -27.12 4.43 -14.19
C LEU A 421 -28.11 5.60 -14.16
N TYR A 422 -27.61 6.84 -14.27
CA TYR A 422 -28.40 8.07 -14.20
C TYR A 422 -28.94 8.55 -15.55
N ARG A 423 -28.71 7.81 -16.64
CA ARG A 423 -29.11 8.24 -17.98
C ARG A 423 -30.62 8.15 -18.25
N ASP A 424 -31.38 7.35 -17.50
CA ASP A 424 -32.76 7.05 -17.90
C ASP A 424 -33.90 7.45 -16.95
N ASP A 425 -33.73 8.01 -15.73
CA ASP A 425 -34.93 8.47 -14.96
C ASP A 425 -34.76 9.49 -13.80
N PHE A 426 -33.59 10.09 -13.55
CA PHE A 426 -33.46 11.18 -12.55
C PHE A 426 -32.98 12.46 -13.20
N LYS A 427 -33.86 13.46 -13.35
CA LYS A 427 -33.53 14.79 -13.90
C LYS A 427 -32.52 15.52 -13.01
N THR A 428 -31.24 15.29 -13.26
CA THR A 428 -30.17 16.22 -12.92
C THR A 428 -29.01 16.12 -13.89
N ILE A 429 -28.52 17.27 -14.34
CA ILE A 429 -27.38 17.40 -15.26
C ILE A 429 -26.09 17.30 -14.41
N LEU A 430 -25.46 16.12 -14.39
CA LEU A 430 -24.07 15.91 -13.93
C LEU A 430 -23.26 15.23 -15.03
N PRO A 431 -21.93 15.41 -15.11
CA PRO A 431 -21.15 14.91 -16.21
C PRO A 431 -20.92 13.42 -15.96
N ALA A 432 -21.50 12.58 -16.80
CA ALA A 432 -21.14 11.16 -16.82
C ALA A 432 -19.61 11.02 -16.81
N PHE A 433 -19.07 10.06 -16.06
CA PHE A 433 -17.68 9.68 -16.32
C PHE A 433 -17.60 9.26 -17.78
N ALA A 434 -16.72 9.92 -18.49
CA ALA A 434 -16.56 9.74 -19.91
C ALA A 434 -16.06 8.32 -20.20
N ASP A 435 -16.27 7.79 -21.41
CA ASP A 435 -15.70 6.48 -21.73
C ASP A 435 -14.20 6.52 -21.48
N VAL A 436 -13.61 5.40 -21.06
CA VAL A 436 -12.19 5.40 -20.71
C VAL A 436 -11.41 4.49 -21.61
N ILE A 437 -10.27 4.97 -22.07
CA ILE A 437 -9.25 4.14 -22.71
C ILE A 437 -8.10 4.01 -21.74
N VAL A 438 -7.73 2.78 -21.43
CA VAL A 438 -6.66 2.47 -20.48
C VAL A 438 -5.57 1.68 -21.16
N PHE A 439 -4.35 2.22 -21.10
CA PHE A 439 -3.13 1.52 -21.43
C PHE A 439 -2.59 0.81 -20.20
N LYS A 440 -2.48 -0.52 -20.25
CA LYS A 440 -1.87 -1.32 -19.19
C LYS A 440 -0.88 -2.30 -19.79
N LYS A 441 0.25 -2.51 -19.12
CA LYS A 441 1.19 -3.55 -19.49
C LYS A 441 0.84 -4.83 -18.72
N ILE A 442 0.68 -5.93 -19.45
CA ILE A 442 0.28 -7.24 -18.91
C ILE A 442 1.24 -8.26 -19.50
N GLY A 443 2.04 -8.93 -18.64
CA GLY A 443 2.96 -9.98 -19.08
C GLY A 443 3.98 -9.53 -20.13
N GLY A 444 4.41 -8.26 -20.12
CA GLY A 444 5.31 -7.69 -21.12
C GLY A 444 4.64 -7.07 -22.34
N ILE A 445 3.32 -7.27 -22.50
CA ILE A 445 2.52 -6.78 -23.63
C ILE A 445 1.80 -5.49 -23.23
N HIS A 446 1.84 -4.46 -24.08
CA HIS A 446 1.05 -3.25 -23.88
C HIS A 446 -0.34 -3.45 -24.47
N VAL A 447 -1.38 -3.36 -23.64
CA VAL A 447 -2.78 -3.50 -24.05
C VAL A 447 -3.49 -2.18 -23.83
N SER A 448 -4.22 -1.72 -24.84
CA SER A 448 -5.13 -0.59 -24.78
C SER A 448 -6.55 -1.12 -24.73
N THR A 449 -7.35 -0.69 -23.75
CA THR A 449 -8.73 -1.18 -23.58
C THR A 449 -9.70 -0.02 -23.47
N LEU A 450 -10.75 -0.02 -24.29
CA LEU A 450 -11.89 0.89 -24.20
C LEU A 450 -12.95 0.28 -23.27
N PHE A 451 -13.47 1.11 -22.37
CA PHE A 451 -14.67 0.89 -21.58
C PHE A 451 -15.70 1.95 -21.92
N ALA A 452 -16.79 1.52 -22.54
CA ALA A 452 -17.94 2.35 -22.85
C ALA A 452 -19.21 1.68 -22.35
N VAL A 453 -20.25 2.46 -22.05
CA VAL A 453 -21.58 1.92 -21.69
C VAL A 453 -22.54 2.18 -22.84
N HIS A 454 -23.20 1.11 -23.26
CA HIS A 454 -24.22 1.16 -24.28
C HIS A 454 -25.52 1.76 -23.73
N LYS A 455 -26.37 2.29 -24.61
CA LYS A 455 -27.69 2.81 -24.19
C LYS A 455 -28.59 1.62 -23.83
N THR A 456 -29.20 1.66 -22.65
CA THR A 456 -30.16 0.64 -22.22
C THR A 456 -31.57 0.97 -22.68
N LYS A 457 -32.36 -0.06 -23.07
CA LYS A 457 -33.82 0.10 -23.28
C LYS A 457 -34.61 0.06 -21.96
N HIS A 458 -34.03 -0.47 -20.89
CA HIS A 458 -34.65 -0.65 -19.58
C HIS A 458 -33.73 -0.15 -18.46
N GLN A 459 -34.32 0.36 -17.39
CA GLN A 459 -33.58 0.88 -16.24
C GLN A 459 -32.81 -0.27 -15.55
N PRO A 460 -31.47 -0.15 -15.39
CA PRO A 460 -30.68 -1.20 -14.76
C PRO A 460 -30.93 -1.23 -13.25
N LEU A 461 -31.10 -2.44 -12.70
CA LEU A 461 -31.36 -2.66 -11.27
C LEU A 461 -30.14 -2.40 -10.37
N SER A 462 -28.92 -2.36 -10.94
CA SER A 462 -27.68 -2.11 -10.21
C SER A 462 -26.59 -1.54 -11.13
N PRO A 463 -25.52 -0.93 -10.59
CA PRO A 463 -24.37 -0.47 -11.38
C PRO A 463 -23.65 -1.63 -12.08
N TYR A 464 -23.75 -2.84 -11.56
CA TYR A 464 -23.17 -4.04 -12.15
C TYR A 464 -24.00 -4.59 -13.33
N ASN A 465 -25.22 -4.06 -13.56
CA ASN A 465 -26.13 -4.52 -14.61
C ASN A 465 -26.09 -3.63 -15.86
N LEU A 466 -25.16 -2.68 -15.95
CA LEU A 466 -25.02 -1.84 -17.14
C LEU A 466 -24.36 -2.63 -18.28
N PRO A 467 -24.84 -2.49 -19.53
CA PRO A 467 -24.22 -3.11 -20.69
C PRO A 467 -22.92 -2.36 -21.02
N VAL A 468 -21.80 -2.94 -20.60
CA VAL A 468 -20.46 -2.41 -20.87
C VAL A 468 -19.95 -2.97 -22.19
N VAL A 469 -19.59 -2.09 -23.11
CA VAL A 469 -18.79 -2.40 -24.29
C VAL A 469 -17.32 -2.36 -23.89
N THR A 470 -16.66 -3.52 -24.01
CA THR A 470 -15.23 -3.66 -23.78
C THR A 470 -14.54 -4.07 -25.07
N ARG A 471 -13.59 -3.26 -25.54
CA ARG A 471 -12.74 -3.60 -26.70
C ARG A 471 -11.28 -3.41 -26.30
N ALA A 472 -10.43 -4.38 -26.63
CA ALA A 472 -9.02 -4.35 -26.29
C ALA A 472 -8.15 -4.59 -27.52
N VAL A 473 -7.04 -3.86 -27.62
CA VAL A 473 -6.03 -4.04 -28.65
C VAL A 473 -4.64 -4.09 -28.06
N GLN A 474 -3.79 -4.96 -28.60
CA GLN A 474 -2.37 -4.95 -28.28
C GLN A 474 -1.69 -3.78 -28.99
N VAL A 475 -1.10 -2.86 -28.22
CA VAL A 475 -0.28 -1.75 -28.74
C VAL A 475 1.03 -2.30 -29.27
N THR A 476 1.19 -2.32 -30.59
CA THR A 476 2.40 -2.83 -31.25
C THR A 476 3.35 -1.68 -31.63
N LYS A 477 4.64 -1.98 -31.87
CA LYS A 477 5.61 -0.99 -32.37
C LYS A 477 5.55 -0.76 -33.88
N ARG A 478 4.73 -1.55 -34.60
CA ARG A 478 4.61 -1.51 -36.05
C ARG A 478 3.82 -0.26 -36.47
N LYS A 479 4.35 0.51 -37.42
CA LYS A 479 3.72 1.77 -37.89
C LYS A 479 2.49 1.52 -38.77
N ASP A 480 2.43 0.33 -39.35
CA ASP A 480 1.37 -0.27 -40.15
C ASP A 480 0.27 -0.92 -39.30
N ALA A 481 0.49 -1.10 -38.00
CA ALA A 481 -0.58 -1.55 -37.11
C ALA A 481 -1.66 -0.46 -37.05
N TYR A 482 -2.92 -0.86 -37.21
CA TYR A 482 -4.11 0.00 -37.27
C TYR A 482 -4.23 0.85 -38.55
N GLN A 483 -3.55 0.49 -39.64
CA GLN A 483 -3.94 0.97 -40.96
C GLN A 483 -5.33 0.43 -41.29
N PHE A 484 -6.23 1.34 -41.69
CA PHE A 484 -7.54 0.96 -42.19
C PHE A 484 -7.36 0.51 -43.63
N ASP A 485 -7.56 -0.78 -43.91
CA ASP A 485 -8.08 -1.17 -45.22
C ASP A 485 -9.53 -0.69 -45.23
N LEU A 486 -9.75 0.47 -45.83
CA LEU A 486 -11.09 0.91 -46.18
C LEU A 486 -11.54 -0.02 -47.32
N ASP A 487 -12.13 -1.16 -46.99
CA ASP A 487 -13.01 -1.82 -47.95
C ASP A 487 -14.18 -0.85 -48.20
N GLU A 488 -14.15 -0.19 -49.36
CA GLU A 488 -15.04 0.88 -49.77
C GLU A 488 -16.51 0.44 -50.00
N GLU A 489 -16.90 -0.79 -49.68
CA GLU A 489 -18.14 -1.40 -50.21
C GLU A 489 -19.13 -1.96 -49.18
N SER A 490 -19.16 -1.52 -47.92
CA SER A 490 -20.32 -1.77 -47.06
C SER A 490 -20.98 -0.47 -46.56
N GLU A 491 -22.08 -0.14 -47.24
CA GLU A 491 -23.08 0.83 -46.84
C GLU A 491 -23.74 0.40 -45.52
N ASP A 492 -23.28 0.95 -44.42
CA ASP A 492 -24.08 1.39 -43.26
C ASP A 492 -23.15 2.17 -42.32
N LYS A 493 -22.63 3.30 -42.81
CA LYS A 493 -21.84 4.24 -42.00
C LYS A 493 -22.79 4.99 -41.05
N VAL A 494 -22.80 4.60 -39.78
CA VAL A 494 -23.20 5.54 -38.72
C VAL A 494 -22.07 6.57 -38.61
N ASP A 495 -22.33 7.80 -39.07
CA ASP A 495 -21.39 8.92 -39.02
C ASP A 495 -21.03 9.27 -37.57
N VAL A 496 -19.87 8.81 -37.07
CA VAL A 496 -19.21 9.46 -35.93
C VAL A 496 -18.69 10.80 -36.45
N SER A 497 -19.44 11.88 -36.19
CA SER A 497 -19.40 13.07 -37.03
C SER A 497 -18.39 14.12 -36.56
N ASP A 498 -17.90 14.09 -35.31
CA ASP A 498 -16.79 14.95 -34.87
C ASP A 498 -15.94 14.28 -33.79
N VAL A 499 -14.67 13.94 -34.11
CA VAL A 499 -13.69 13.44 -33.12
C VAL A 499 -12.52 14.41 -32.97
N ASP A 500 -12.38 15.01 -31.78
CA ASP A 500 -11.32 15.96 -31.45
C ASP A 500 -10.30 15.35 -30.48
N TYR A 501 -9.08 15.15 -31.00
CA TYR A 501 -7.92 14.58 -30.28
C TYR A 501 -7.00 15.64 -29.65
N THR A 502 -7.34 16.93 -29.73
CA THR A 502 -6.47 18.06 -29.31
C THR A 502 -6.09 18.00 -27.83
N TYR A 503 -6.96 17.41 -27.00
CA TYR A 503 -6.75 17.34 -25.55
C TYR A 503 -5.87 16.16 -25.11
N LEU A 504 -5.40 15.32 -26.05
CA LEU A 504 -4.46 14.24 -25.76
C LEU A 504 -3.02 14.74 -25.62
N ARG A 505 -2.30 14.21 -24.62
CA ARG A 505 -0.92 14.60 -24.31
C ARG A 505 -0.04 13.37 -24.07
N LYS A 506 1.26 13.50 -24.36
CA LYS A 506 2.30 12.49 -24.03
C LYS A 506 2.01 11.06 -24.51
N LEU A 507 1.59 10.91 -25.77
CA LEU A 507 1.32 9.63 -26.41
C LEU A 507 2.30 9.35 -27.55
N THR A 508 2.73 8.10 -27.66
CA THR A 508 3.45 7.57 -28.82
C THR A 508 2.52 7.41 -30.02
N GLN A 509 3.07 7.35 -31.23
CA GLN A 509 2.28 7.15 -32.46
C GLN A 509 1.42 5.86 -32.41
N PRO A 510 1.93 4.70 -31.96
CA PRO A 510 1.09 3.52 -31.82
C PRO A 510 -0.05 3.65 -30.81
N GLN A 511 0.18 4.37 -29.70
CA GLN A 511 -0.89 4.65 -28.73
C GLN A 511 -1.99 5.52 -29.35
N ARG A 512 -1.63 6.52 -30.17
CA ARG A 512 -2.61 7.33 -30.92
C ARG A 512 -3.40 6.47 -31.91
N GLY A 513 -2.74 5.57 -32.64
CA GLY A 513 -3.39 4.63 -33.56
C GLY A 513 -4.36 3.68 -32.85
N ALA A 514 -3.95 3.12 -31.71
CA ALA A 514 -4.80 2.27 -30.89
C ALA A 514 -6.04 3.01 -30.37
N ILE A 515 -5.91 4.27 -29.94
CA ILE A 515 -7.06 5.09 -29.52
C ILE A 515 -8.02 5.31 -30.69
N ALA A 516 -7.53 5.71 -31.85
CA ALA A 516 -8.37 5.96 -33.02
C ALA A 516 -9.11 4.69 -33.46
N TYR A 517 -8.42 3.55 -33.44
CA TYR A 517 -9.01 2.24 -33.72
C TYR A 517 -10.09 1.88 -32.70
N LEU A 518 -9.81 2.02 -31.40
CA LEU A 518 -10.79 1.71 -30.34
C LEU A 518 -12.01 2.62 -30.39
N ILE A 519 -11.86 3.91 -30.69
CA ILE A 519 -12.98 4.83 -30.84
C ILE A 519 -13.80 4.46 -32.07
N LYS A 520 -13.15 4.12 -33.19
CA LYS A 520 -13.86 3.70 -34.39
C LYS A 520 -14.56 2.34 -34.19
N GLU A 521 -13.85 1.27 -33.90
CA GLU A 521 -14.47 -0.05 -33.73
C GLU A 521 -15.43 -0.13 -32.52
N GLY A 522 -15.10 0.57 -31.43
CA GLY A 522 -15.87 0.52 -30.19
C GLY A 522 -17.11 1.42 -30.18
N MET A 523 -17.23 2.36 -31.12
CA MET A 523 -18.39 3.24 -31.25
C MET A 523 -19.16 3.02 -32.57
N PHE A 524 -18.62 2.27 -33.54
CA PHE A 524 -19.27 1.98 -34.83
C PHE A 524 -20.05 0.65 -34.85
N GLU A 525 -19.96 -0.20 -33.83
CA GLU A 525 -20.83 -1.37 -33.69
C GLU A 525 -21.78 -1.23 -32.49
N LEU A 526 -23.09 -1.42 -32.79
CA LEU A 526 -24.26 -1.65 -31.93
C LEU A 526 -25.12 -0.42 -31.58
#